data_AF-A0AAE0JTW3-F1
#
_entry.id   AF-A0AAE0JTW3-F1
#
_cell.length_a   1.000
_cell.length_b   1.000
_cell.length_c   1.000
_cell.angle_alpha   90.00
_cell.angle_beta   90.00
_cell.angle_gamma   90.00
#
_symmetry.space_group_name_H-M   'P 1'
#
loop_
_entity.id
_entity.type
_entity.pdbx_description
1 polymer ?
#
loop_
_entity_poly.entity_id
_entity_poly.type
_entity_poly.pdbx_seq_one_letter_code
_entity_poly.pdbx_strand_id
1 'polypeptide(L)'
;MSSTTFDEKAHKKKKKTATMRPMGFGAASDAKFLQDQLFLLNIPLAAAHYMRKLVNFAGSSNVRSQGGLALPAELWHMILDEMEEEAERKPQFCFAKAAIAPSLSSPTETILRCVRHEFDLRVPGKPDRIRVLAGNLQNPASIADFEYFLENATPEEAAKINEASDKVRARLEDEDEDKPIHESIAKIPKLNKLSGLGNVFYILQAQDAPQGKKSGLYYNVEVPDVIARIDRGRCWVCSGRFIGCISGRCAGSAKEMFGFDREHIGCGSSLVCPLCVGMELSDDHLDSLHWEEHSGKRDEKMERRIKARLSELGYN
;
A
#
# COMPACT_ATOMS: atom_id res chain seq x y z
N MET A 1 -17.26 -19.25 46.85
CA MET A 1 -17.51 -19.34 45.40
C MET A 1 -17.95 -17.97 44.92
N SER A 2 -17.00 -17.12 44.55
CA SER A 2 -17.27 -15.76 44.05
C SER A 2 -16.97 -15.74 42.56
N SER A 3 -18.03 -15.68 41.77
CA SER A 3 -18.01 -15.56 40.32
C SER A 3 -17.66 -14.12 39.94
N THR A 4 -16.42 -13.89 39.55
CA THR A 4 -16.00 -12.65 38.88
C THR A 4 -16.49 -12.68 37.43
N THR A 5 -17.61 -11.99 37.17
CA THR A 5 -18.05 -11.61 35.83
C THR A 5 -17.07 -10.56 35.28
N PHE A 6 -16.24 -10.96 34.33
CA PHE A 6 -15.48 -10.02 33.49
C PHE A 6 -16.48 -9.22 32.67
N ASP A 7 -16.63 -7.94 33.02
CA ASP A 7 -17.48 -6.99 32.32
C ASP A 7 -16.74 -6.55 31.05
N GLU A 8 -16.93 -7.34 30.00
CA GLU A 8 -16.40 -7.18 28.65
C GLU A 8 -17.10 -5.99 27.97
N LYS A 9 -16.85 -4.78 28.48
CA LYS A 9 -17.36 -3.55 27.87
C LYS A 9 -16.59 -3.24 26.59
N ALA A 10 -17.19 -3.75 25.52
CA ALA A 10 -16.92 -3.47 24.12
C ALA A 10 -16.54 -2.01 23.86
N HIS A 11 -15.24 -1.75 23.75
CA HIS A 11 -14.71 -0.65 22.96
C HIS A 11 -14.98 -0.95 21.47
N LYS A 12 -16.23 -0.77 21.04
CA LYS A 12 -16.58 -0.63 19.61
C LYS A 12 -16.07 0.73 19.11
N LYS A 13 -14.74 0.95 19.12
CA LYS A 13 -14.16 1.83 18.10
C LYS A 13 -14.54 1.17 16.78
N LYS A 14 -15.25 1.89 15.90
CA LYS A 14 -15.48 1.46 14.52
C LYS A 14 -14.09 1.30 13.89
N LYS A 15 -13.50 0.10 14.00
CA LYS A 15 -12.24 -0.30 13.41
C LYS A 15 -12.45 -0.17 11.91
N LYS A 16 -11.84 0.88 11.36
CA LYS A 16 -11.94 1.24 9.96
C LYS A 16 -10.89 0.37 9.29
N THR A 17 -11.27 -0.81 8.82
CA THR A 17 -10.43 -1.62 7.94
C THR A 17 -10.26 -0.81 6.66
N ALA A 18 -9.19 -0.03 6.57
CA ALA A 18 -9.01 0.99 5.55
C ALA A 18 -8.39 0.35 4.31
N THR A 19 -9.14 -0.52 3.65
CA THR A 19 -8.72 -1.06 2.36
C THR A 19 -8.48 0.06 1.35
N MET A 20 -7.40 -0.04 0.58
CA MET A 20 -7.10 0.88 -0.53
C MET A 20 -8.31 1.06 -1.44
N ARG A 21 -8.68 2.31 -1.72
CA ARG A 21 -9.91 2.63 -2.46
C ARG A 21 -9.58 3.32 -3.78
N PRO A 22 -10.26 2.94 -4.88
CA PRO A 22 -10.14 3.69 -6.12
C PRO A 22 -10.71 5.09 -5.90
N MET A 23 -9.99 6.10 -6.34
CA MET A 23 -10.50 7.45 -6.42
C MET A 23 -11.51 7.52 -7.57
N GLY A 24 -12.76 7.82 -7.24
CA GLY A 24 -13.76 8.15 -8.26
C GLY A 24 -13.43 9.48 -8.91
N PHE A 25 -13.78 9.64 -10.17
CA PHE A 25 -13.49 10.85 -10.94
C PHE A 25 -14.20 12.12 -10.40
N GLY A 26 -15.23 11.97 -9.55
CA GLY A 26 -15.95 13.07 -8.88
C GLY A 26 -15.48 13.42 -7.48
N ALA A 27 -14.58 12.62 -6.89
CA ALA A 27 -14.08 12.84 -5.52
C ALA A 27 -12.96 13.90 -5.45
N ALA A 28 -12.41 14.31 -6.60
CA ALA A 28 -11.29 15.23 -6.71
C ALA A 28 -11.66 16.73 -6.52
N SER A 29 -12.90 17.04 -6.14
CA SER A 29 -13.33 18.42 -5.89
C SER A 29 -12.76 19.01 -4.60
N ASP A 30 -12.34 18.17 -3.65
CA ASP A 30 -11.68 18.63 -2.43
C ASP A 30 -10.16 18.68 -2.62
N ALA A 31 -9.65 19.83 -3.05
CA ALA A 31 -8.21 20.09 -3.19
C ALA A 31 -7.43 19.81 -1.90
N LYS A 32 -8.07 19.98 -0.73
CA LYS A 32 -7.45 19.78 0.58
C LYS A 32 -7.19 18.30 0.86
N PHE A 33 -8.10 17.42 0.40
CA PHE A 33 -7.91 15.97 0.51
C PHE A 33 -6.71 15.48 -0.29
N LEU A 34 -6.41 16.12 -1.42
CA LEU A 34 -5.30 15.75 -2.30
C LEU A 34 -3.94 16.23 -1.78
N GLN A 35 -3.95 17.25 -0.95
CA GLN A 35 -2.74 17.87 -0.47
C GLN A 35 -2.02 16.94 0.51
N ASP A 36 -0.71 16.83 0.34
CA ASP A 36 0.22 16.09 1.20
C ASP A 36 0.04 14.56 1.28
N GLN A 37 -1.07 13.98 0.85
CA GLN A 37 -1.26 12.54 0.78
C GLN A 37 -0.42 11.89 -0.32
N LEU A 38 0.05 10.65 -0.07
CA LEU A 38 0.66 9.79 -1.07
C LEU A 38 -0.37 8.78 -1.61
N PHE A 39 -0.47 8.71 -2.93
CA PHE A 39 -1.39 7.82 -3.63
C PHE A 39 -0.63 6.69 -4.32
N LEU A 40 -1.33 5.60 -4.62
CA LEU A 40 -0.89 4.62 -5.63
C LEU A 40 -1.56 4.91 -6.97
N LEU A 41 -0.77 4.99 -8.03
CA LEU A 41 -1.22 5.22 -9.39
C LEU A 41 -0.98 3.98 -10.25
N ASN A 42 -2.04 3.39 -10.82
CA ASN A 42 -1.94 2.38 -11.87
C ASN A 42 -1.60 3.08 -13.20
N ILE A 43 -0.32 3.04 -13.57
CA ILE A 43 0.24 3.78 -14.71
C ILE A 43 -0.44 3.38 -16.04
N PRO A 44 -0.52 2.09 -16.42
CA PRO A 44 -1.20 1.67 -17.65
C PRO A 44 -2.64 2.16 -17.76
N LEU A 45 -3.39 2.10 -16.66
CA LEU A 45 -4.80 2.51 -16.66
C LEU A 45 -4.95 4.03 -16.81
N ALA A 46 -4.14 4.80 -16.09
CA ALA A 46 -4.14 6.26 -16.22
C ALA A 46 -3.72 6.70 -17.64
N ALA A 47 -2.75 6.02 -18.24
CA ALA A 47 -2.33 6.26 -19.62
C ALA A 47 -3.43 5.93 -20.63
N ALA A 48 -4.12 4.80 -20.48
CA ALA A 48 -5.24 4.41 -21.35
C ALA A 48 -6.38 5.45 -21.30
N HIS A 49 -6.76 5.91 -20.10
CA HIS A 49 -7.77 6.95 -19.95
C HIS A 49 -7.35 8.29 -20.55
N TYR A 50 -6.10 8.71 -20.35
CA TYR A 50 -5.59 9.93 -20.96
C TYR A 50 -5.64 9.85 -22.49
N MET A 51 -5.18 8.74 -23.07
CA MET A 51 -5.22 8.50 -24.51
C MET A 51 -6.65 8.49 -25.04
N ARG A 52 -7.60 7.88 -24.31
CA ARG A 52 -9.03 7.91 -24.68
C ARG A 52 -9.58 9.33 -24.73
N LYS A 53 -9.25 10.18 -23.76
CA LYS A 53 -9.64 11.61 -23.79
C LYS A 53 -9.04 12.32 -25.00
N LEU A 54 -7.76 12.07 -25.31
CA LEU A 54 -7.12 12.66 -26.49
C LEU A 54 -7.80 12.23 -27.80
N VAL A 55 -8.07 10.93 -27.98
CA VAL A 55 -8.77 10.42 -29.17
C VAL A 55 -10.18 11.01 -29.29
N ASN A 56 -10.93 11.08 -28.19
CA ASN A 56 -12.29 11.60 -28.19
C ASN A 56 -12.37 13.11 -28.46
N PHE A 57 -11.43 13.88 -27.90
CA PHE A 57 -11.49 15.35 -27.95
C PHE A 57 -10.73 15.94 -29.14
N ALA A 58 -9.51 15.46 -29.39
CA ALA A 58 -8.69 15.94 -30.50
C ALA A 58 -9.02 15.22 -31.81
N GLY A 59 -9.74 14.11 -31.78
CA GLY A 59 -9.99 13.26 -32.94
C GLY A 59 -8.82 12.30 -33.19
N SER A 60 -9.15 11.12 -33.73
CA SER A 60 -8.21 10.02 -33.98
C SER A 60 -7.03 10.39 -34.90
N SER A 61 -7.19 11.42 -35.75
CA SER A 61 -6.15 11.93 -36.65
C SER A 61 -5.00 12.66 -35.96
N ASN A 62 -5.23 13.14 -34.74
CA ASN A 62 -4.24 13.87 -33.94
C ASN A 62 -3.36 12.95 -33.08
N VAL A 63 -3.75 11.68 -32.94
CA VAL A 63 -2.94 10.67 -32.27
C VAL A 63 -2.29 9.79 -33.34
N ARG A 64 -0.95 9.83 -33.40
CA ARG A 64 -0.17 9.10 -34.41
C ARG A 64 0.77 8.11 -33.75
N SER A 65 0.95 6.98 -34.41
CA SER A 65 2.04 6.06 -34.10
C SER A 65 3.40 6.74 -34.30
N GLN A 66 4.48 6.10 -33.82
CA GLN A 66 5.85 6.58 -34.05
C GLN A 66 6.19 6.69 -35.55
N GLY A 67 5.53 5.89 -36.42
CA GLY A 67 5.65 5.98 -37.87
C GLY A 67 4.76 7.04 -38.54
N GLY A 68 4.06 7.88 -37.75
CA GLY A 68 3.19 8.94 -38.26
C GLY A 68 1.81 8.47 -38.74
N LEU A 69 1.51 7.17 -38.70
CA LEU A 69 0.20 6.64 -39.08
C LEU A 69 -0.86 7.03 -38.04
N ALA A 70 -1.97 7.58 -38.52
CA ALA A 70 -3.19 7.78 -37.75
C ALA A 70 -4.10 6.56 -37.95
N LEU A 71 -4.67 6.05 -36.87
CA LEU A 71 -5.63 4.95 -36.92
C LEU A 71 -7.06 5.51 -36.99
N PRO A 72 -8.00 4.79 -37.63
CA PRO A 72 -9.43 5.06 -37.48
C PRO A 72 -9.86 5.04 -36.00
N ALA A 73 -10.94 5.75 -35.67
CA ALA A 73 -11.43 5.86 -34.29
C ALA A 73 -11.81 4.49 -33.71
N GLU A 74 -12.37 3.61 -34.55
CA GLU A 74 -12.78 2.26 -34.19
C GLU A 74 -11.59 1.42 -33.73
N LEU A 75 -10.45 1.52 -34.41
CA LEU A 75 -9.22 0.83 -34.01
C LEU A 75 -8.68 1.37 -32.69
N TRP A 76 -8.73 2.70 -32.49
CA TRP A 76 -8.32 3.29 -31.21
C TRP A 76 -9.19 2.80 -30.06
N HIS A 77 -10.51 2.74 -30.22
CA HIS A 77 -11.39 2.23 -29.18
C HIS A 77 -11.08 0.78 -28.81
N MET A 78 -10.90 -0.10 -29.81
CA MET A 78 -10.50 -1.50 -29.55
C MET A 78 -9.15 -1.60 -28.82
N ILE A 79 -8.15 -0.81 -29.23
CA ILE A 79 -6.84 -0.78 -28.57
C ILE A 79 -6.96 -0.31 -27.12
N LEU A 80 -7.73 0.76 -26.89
CA LEU A 80 -7.88 1.34 -25.56
C LEU A 80 -8.72 0.46 -24.63
N ASP A 81 -9.71 -0.27 -25.16
CA ASP A 81 -10.48 -1.25 -24.39
C ASP A 81 -9.57 -2.39 -23.93
N GLU A 82 -8.77 -2.98 -24.84
CA GLU A 82 -7.76 -4.00 -24.49
C GLU A 82 -6.71 -3.47 -23.51
N MET A 83 -6.23 -2.24 -23.69
CA MET A 83 -5.27 -1.62 -22.77
C MET A 83 -5.85 -1.45 -21.36
N GLU A 84 -7.13 -1.07 -21.25
CA GLU A 84 -7.81 -0.96 -19.96
C GLU A 84 -7.97 -2.33 -19.29
N GLU A 85 -8.40 -3.35 -20.03
CA GLU A 85 -8.52 -4.73 -19.53
C GLU A 85 -7.16 -5.28 -19.08
N GLU A 86 -6.11 -5.10 -19.87
CA GLU A 86 -4.76 -5.51 -19.50
C GLU A 86 -4.23 -4.74 -18.29
N ALA A 87 -4.54 -3.44 -18.18
CA ALA A 87 -4.16 -2.61 -17.04
C ALA A 87 -4.85 -3.03 -15.74
N GLU A 88 -6.07 -3.58 -15.81
CA GLU A 88 -6.77 -4.16 -14.68
C GLU A 88 -6.23 -5.54 -14.32
N ARG A 89 -5.86 -6.35 -15.32
CA ARG A 89 -5.30 -7.68 -15.15
C ARG A 89 -3.86 -7.68 -14.62
N LYS A 90 -3.04 -6.74 -15.10
CA LYS A 90 -1.61 -6.58 -14.77
C LYS A 90 -1.30 -5.14 -14.38
N PRO A 91 -1.85 -4.66 -13.26
CA PRO A 91 -1.64 -3.27 -12.87
C PRO A 91 -0.18 -3.01 -12.56
N GLN A 92 0.30 -1.81 -12.91
CA GLN A 92 1.64 -1.35 -12.56
C GLN A 92 1.52 -0.09 -11.72
N PHE A 93 1.85 -0.22 -10.44
CA PHE A 93 1.68 0.86 -9.49
C PHE A 93 2.97 1.67 -9.29
N CYS A 94 2.81 2.97 -9.08
CA CYS A 94 3.85 3.83 -8.52
C CYS A 94 3.26 4.75 -7.45
N PHE A 95 4.13 5.30 -6.60
CA PHE A 95 3.73 6.41 -5.73
C PHE A 95 3.50 7.67 -6.56
N ALA A 96 2.43 8.40 -6.24
CA ALA A 96 2.13 9.67 -6.86
C ALA A 96 1.59 10.68 -5.84
N LYS A 97 1.92 11.96 -6.05
CA LYS A 97 1.17 13.06 -5.43
C LYS A 97 0.29 13.70 -6.48
N ALA A 98 -0.94 14.01 -6.11
CA ALA A 98 -1.93 14.59 -7.00
C ALA A 98 -2.12 16.08 -6.70
N ALA A 99 -2.39 16.87 -7.73
CA ALA A 99 -2.71 18.28 -7.61
C ALA A 99 -3.75 18.65 -8.65
N ILE A 100 -4.64 19.58 -8.31
CA ILE A 100 -5.57 20.15 -9.29
C ILE A 100 -4.80 21.09 -10.22
N ALA A 101 -4.98 20.92 -11.52
CA ALA A 101 -4.38 21.77 -12.55
C ALA A 101 -5.48 22.23 -13.53
N PRO A 102 -5.33 23.38 -14.21
CA PRO A 102 -6.22 23.73 -15.31
C PRO A 102 -6.07 22.74 -16.46
N SER A 103 -7.17 22.45 -17.16
CA SER A 103 -7.16 21.61 -18.35
C SER A 103 -6.46 22.31 -19.51
N LEU A 104 -5.80 21.53 -20.36
CA LEU A 104 -5.19 22.05 -21.60
C LEU A 104 -6.27 22.41 -22.64
N SER A 105 -7.43 21.74 -22.60
CA SER A 105 -8.55 21.98 -23.52
C SER A 105 -9.36 23.21 -23.17
N SER A 106 -9.45 23.56 -21.88
CA SER A 106 -10.25 24.68 -21.40
C SER A 106 -9.72 25.18 -20.05
N PRO A 107 -9.47 26.49 -19.89
CA PRO A 107 -9.03 27.06 -18.62
C PRO A 107 -10.08 27.02 -17.51
N THR A 108 -11.36 26.79 -17.85
CA THR A 108 -12.45 26.63 -16.86
C THR A 108 -12.59 25.19 -16.38
N GLU A 109 -12.01 24.23 -17.09
CA GLU A 109 -11.96 22.84 -16.67
C GLU A 109 -10.72 22.61 -15.81
N THR A 110 -10.87 21.78 -14.79
CA THR A 110 -9.73 21.33 -13.98
C THR A 110 -9.40 19.88 -14.31
N ILE A 111 -8.18 19.44 -14.07
CA ILE A 111 -7.78 18.04 -14.23
C ILE A 111 -6.91 17.66 -13.04
N LEU A 112 -6.89 16.38 -12.72
CA LEU A 112 -6.04 15.89 -11.65
C LEU A 112 -4.67 15.55 -12.23
N ARG A 113 -3.67 16.36 -11.92
CA ARG A 113 -2.29 16.16 -12.31
C ARG A 113 -1.55 15.35 -11.25
N CYS A 114 -1.19 14.12 -11.58
CA CYS A 114 -0.42 13.23 -10.74
C CYS A 114 1.06 13.28 -11.12
N VAL A 115 1.94 13.43 -10.13
CA VAL A 115 3.40 13.40 -10.34
C VAL A 115 3.98 12.22 -9.59
N ARG A 116 4.77 11.40 -10.28
CA ARG A 116 5.43 10.23 -9.69
C ARG A 116 6.47 10.65 -8.65
N HIS A 117 6.48 9.91 -7.54
CA HIS A 117 7.46 10.05 -6.48
C HIS A 117 8.16 8.72 -6.21
N GLU A 118 9.36 8.77 -5.67
CA GLU A 118 10.13 7.61 -5.23
C GLU A 118 10.88 7.91 -3.95
N PHE A 119 11.02 6.90 -3.09
CA PHE A 119 11.89 7.01 -1.93
C PHE A 119 13.35 6.94 -2.35
N ASP A 120 14.17 7.81 -1.76
CA ASP A 120 15.62 7.76 -1.88
C ASP A 120 16.17 6.62 -1.02
N LEU A 121 16.25 5.44 -1.61
CA LEU A 121 16.77 4.24 -0.93
C LEU A 121 18.29 4.13 -1.02
N ARG A 122 18.99 5.18 -1.48
CA ARG A 122 20.46 5.16 -1.59
C ARG A 122 21.07 5.25 -0.20
N VAL A 123 21.71 4.18 0.23
CA VAL A 123 22.57 4.19 1.42
C VAL A 123 23.98 4.58 0.97
N PRO A 124 24.57 5.67 1.50
CA PRO A 124 25.94 6.04 1.18
C PRO A 124 26.90 4.86 1.39
N GLY A 125 27.67 4.50 0.36
CA GLY A 125 28.66 3.42 0.43
C GLY A 125 28.14 1.98 0.27
N LYS A 126 26.83 1.76 0.06
CA LYS A 126 26.28 0.42 -0.25
C LYS A 126 25.61 0.42 -1.62
N PRO A 127 26.20 -0.23 -2.63
CA PRO A 127 25.82 0.02 -4.01
C PRO A 127 24.45 -0.48 -4.47
N ASP A 128 23.77 -1.45 -3.82
CA ASP A 128 22.53 -1.96 -4.47
C ASP A 128 21.50 -2.78 -3.65
N ARG A 129 21.55 -2.85 -2.33
CA ARG A 129 20.64 -3.75 -1.60
C ARG A 129 20.10 -3.13 -0.32
N ILE A 130 18.93 -2.49 -0.44
CA ILE A 130 17.70 -2.74 0.34
C ILE A 130 16.60 -1.93 -0.38
N ARG A 131 15.90 -2.58 -1.33
CA ARG A 131 14.87 -1.95 -2.18
C ARG A 131 13.44 -2.20 -1.71
N VAL A 132 13.22 -2.23 -0.40
CA VAL A 132 11.89 -2.43 0.17
C VAL A 132 11.83 -1.73 1.52
N LEU A 133 11.03 -0.66 1.62
CA LEU A 133 10.82 0.03 2.88
C LEU A 133 9.80 -0.69 3.77
N ALA A 134 8.62 -0.96 3.21
CA ALA A 134 7.48 -1.47 3.97
C ALA A 134 7.67 -2.93 4.40
N GLY A 135 8.24 -3.75 3.53
CA GLY A 135 8.54 -5.16 3.84
C GLY A 135 9.67 -5.37 4.84
N ASN A 136 10.37 -4.31 5.29
CA ASN A 136 11.43 -4.38 6.30
C ASN A 136 11.07 -3.65 7.60
N LEU A 137 9.80 -3.30 7.81
CA LEU A 137 9.33 -2.71 9.06
C LEU A 137 9.33 -3.79 10.15
N GLN A 138 10.05 -3.55 11.25
CA GLN A 138 10.36 -4.59 12.23
C GLN A 138 9.47 -4.56 13.47
N ASN A 139 8.57 -3.58 13.61
CA ASN A 139 7.70 -3.50 14.78
C ASN A 139 6.40 -2.74 14.46
N PRO A 140 5.34 -2.91 15.28
CA PRO A 140 4.06 -2.22 15.10
C PRO A 140 4.15 -0.69 15.08
N ALA A 141 5.03 -0.09 15.88
CA ALA A 141 5.20 1.37 15.91
C ALA A 141 5.71 1.89 14.56
N SER A 142 6.70 1.23 13.97
CA SER A 142 7.24 1.57 12.64
C SER A 142 6.22 1.40 11.52
N ILE A 143 5.30 0.44 11.66
CA ILE A 143 4.15 0.28 10.74
C ILE A 143 3.23 1.49 10.85
N ALA A 144 2.80 1.82 12.08
CA ALA A 144 1.91 2.95 12.32
C ALA A 144 2.51 4.28 11.85
N ASP A 145 3.80 4.51 12.13
CA ASP A 145 4.52 5.70 11.67
C ASP A 145 4.59 5.78 10.14
N PHE A 146 4.85 4.66 9.47
CA PHE A 146 4.89 4.64 8.02
C PHE A 146 3.50 4.84 7.39
N GLU A 147 2.46 4.22 7.93
CA GLU A 147 1.08 4.42 7.45
C GLU A 147 0.61 5.87 7.68
N TYR A 148 0.94 6.45 8.83
CA TYR A 148 0.70 7.86 9.10
C TYR A 148 1.45 8.77 8.10
N PHE A 149 2.69 8.41 7.74
CA PHE A 149 3.43 9.12 6.69
C PHE A 149 2.79 8.97 5.30
N LEU A 150 2.24 7.81 4.94
CA LEU A 150 1.52 7.65 3.66
C LEU A 150 0.31 8.59 3.57
N GLU A 151 -0.36 8.86 4.69
CA GLU A 151 -1.46 9.82 4.79
C GLU A 151 -0.98 11.29 4.77
N ASN A 152 0.21 11.57 5.32
CA ASN A 152 0.74 12.91 5.54
C ASN A 152 2.18 13.05 5.03
N ALA A 153 2.40 12.77 3.74
CA ALA A 153 3.72 12.55 3.14
C ALA A 153 4.53 13.85 2.93
N THR A 154 4.71 14.67 3.96
CA THR A 154 5.49 15.91 3.93
C THR A 154 6.93 15.70 4.43
N PRO A 155 7.89 16.52 3.99
CA PRO A 155 9.23 16.51 4.56
C PRO A 155 9.25 16.74 6.08
N GLU A 156 8.36 17.57 6.59
CA GLU A 156 8.25 17.92 8.00
C GLU A 156 7.78 16.72 8.84
N GLU A 157 6.76 16.00 8.39
CA GLU A 157 6.28 14.80 9.10
C GLU A 157 7.32 13.68 9.06
N ALA A 158 7.99 13.47 7.92
CA ALA A 158 9.12 12.53 7.85
C ALA A 158 10.23 12.89 8.84
N ALA A 159 10.57 14.19 8.96
CA ALA A 159 11.57 14.65 9.91
C ALA A 159 11.15 14.40 11.37
N LYS A 160 9.89 14.66 11.71
CA LYS A 160 9.34 14.39 13.07
C LYS A 160 9.40 12.91 13.43
N ILE A 161 8.97 12.03 12.52
CA ILE A 161 9.03 10.57 12.73
C ILE A 161 10.49 10.13 12.93
N ASN A 162 11.39 10.61 12.08
CA ASN A 162 12.81 10.28 12.19
C ASN A 162 13.44 10.81 13.47
N GLU A 163 13.09 12.02 13.93
CA GLU A 163 13.57 12.58 15.20
C GLU A 163 13.05 11.77 16.40
N ALA A 164 11.77 11.38 16.40
CA ALA A 164 11.20 10.52 17.43
C ALA A 164 11.91 9.16 17.47
N SER A 165 12.15 8.58 16.29
CA SER A 165 12.91 7.34 16.12
C SER A 165 14.32 7.43 16.69
N ASP A 166 15.03 8.54 16.42
CA ASP A 166 16.38 8.77 16.91
C ASP A 166 16.42 8.96 18.44
N LYS A 167 15.40 9.60 19.03
CA LYS A 167 15.28 9.74 20.50
C LYS A 167 15.07 8.39 21.20
N VAL A 168 14.22 7.53 20.65
CA VAL A 168 14.01 6.19 21.23
C VAL A 168 15.29 5.36 21.10
N ARG A 169 15.96 5.41 19.94
CA ARG A 169 17.25 4.73 19.75
C ARG A 169 18.30 5.17 20.77
N ALA A 170 18.47 6.48 20.98
CA ALA A 170 19.44 6.99 21.93
C ALA A 170 19.17 6.51 23.37
N ARG A 171 17.90 6.44 23.78
CA ARG A 171 17.52 5.89 25.11
C ARG A 171 17.86 4.41 25.25
N LEU A 172 17.63 3.62 24.20
CA LEU A 172 17.93 2.19 24.22
C LEU A 172 19.44 1.92 24.26
N GLU A 173 20.24 2.76 23.60
CA GLU A 173 21.71 2.68 23.66
C GLU A 173 22.26 2.98 25.07
N ASP A 174 21.55 3.78 25.88
CA ASP A 174 21.94 4.12 27.25
C ASP A 174 21.52 3.07 28.31
N GLU A 175 20.52 2.23 28.02
CA GLU A 175 19.82 1.40 29.04
C GLU A 175 20.29 -0.06 29.18
N ASP A 176 21.03 -0.66 28.25
CA ASP A 176 21.56 -2.05 28.40
C ASP A 176 22.54 -2.41 27.26
N GLU A 177 23.80 -2.74 27.56
CA GLU A 177 24.76 -3.27 26.56
C GLU A 177 24.43 -4.73 26.14
N ASP A 178 23.63 -5.45 26.94
CA ASP A 178 23.42 -6.90 26.78
C ASP A 178 22.04 -7.29 26.22
N LYS A 179 21.12 -6.35 26.00
CA LYS A 179 19.85 -6.64 25.31
C LYS A 179 20.00 -6.39 23.82
N PRO A 180 19.83 -7.41 22.96
CA PRO A 180 19.88 -7.19 21.53
C PRO A 180 18.78 -6.19 21.15
N ILE A 181 19.20 -5.02 20.66
CA ILE A 181 18.35 -3.92 20.20
C ILE A 181 17.59 -4.42 18.96
N HIS A 182 16.50 -5.16 19.19
CA HIS A 182 15.63 -5.69 18.14
C HIS A 182 14.59 -4.67 17.69
N GLU A 183 14.49 -3.52 18.35
CA GLU A 183 13.71 -2.39 17.88
C GLU A 183 14.53 -1.59 16.85
N SER A 184 14.76 -2.15 15.67
CA SER A 184 15.19 -1.28 14.57
C SER A 184 13.99 -0.40 14.20
N ILE A 185 14.09 0.86 14.59
CA ILE A 185 13.09 1.86 14.24
C ILE A 185 13.36 2.27 12.80
N ALA A 186 12.37 2.03 11.94
CA ALA A 186 12.48 2.31 10.52
C ALA A 186 12.52 3.82 10.29
N LYS A 187 13.58 4.31 9.63
CA LYS A 187 13.62 5.71 9.17
C LYS A 187 12.80 5.86 7.90
N ILE A 188 12.02 6.92 7.82
CA ILE A 188 11.33 7.35 6.61
C ILE A 188 12.36 7.99 5.68
N PRO A 189 12.67 7.39 4.51
CA PRO A 189 13.62 7.98 3.58
C PRO A 189 13.04 9.22 2.93
N LYS A 190 13.92 10.01 2.33
CA LYS A 190 13.52 11.18 1.57
C LYS A 190 12.61 10.78 0.40
N LEU A 191 11.44 11.41 0.30
CA LEU A 191 10.56 11.26 -0.85
C LEU A 191 10.96 12.24 -1.95
N ASN A 192 11.41 11.72 -3.08
CA ASN A 192 11.85 12.51 -4.22
C ASN A 192 10.74 12.61 -5.28
N LYS A 193 10.47 13.86 -5.71
CA LYS A 193 9.63 14.14 -6.88
C LYS A 193 10.41 13.86 -8.15
N LEU A 194 9.88 13.01 -9.04
CA LEU A 194 10.51 12.74 -10.32
C LEU A 194 10.17 13.82 -11.35
N SER A 195 11.12 14.13 -12.24
CA SER A 195 10.99 15.12 -13.31
C SER A 195 10.87 14.45 -14.69
N GLY A 196 10.42 15.21 -15.69
CA GLY A 196 10.26 14.74 -17.07
C GLY A 196 8.85 14.26 -17.42
N LEU A 197 8.57 14.17 -18.72
CA LEU A 197 7.23 13.87 -19.25
C LEU A 197 6.72 12.47 -18.85
N GLY A 198 7.61 11.49 -18.72
CA GLY A 198 7.25 10.12 -18.29
C GLY A 198 6.87 9.98 -16.81
N ASN A 199 6.91 11.07 -16.04
CA ASN A 199 6.62 11.08 -14.60
C ASN A 199 5.43 11.97 -14.23
N VAL A 200 4.72 12.52 -15.23
CA VAL A 200 3.54 13.35 -15.04
C VAL A 200 2.37 12.69 -15.75
N PHE A 201 1.29 12.46 -15.01
CA PHE A 201 0.08 11.81 -15.51
C PHE A 201 -1.11 12.74 -15.28
N TYR A 202 -2.05 12.72 -16.21
CA TYR A 202 -3.26 13.52 -16.13
C TYR A 202 -4.47 12.60 -16.07
N ILE A 203 -5.20 12.70 -14.96
CA ILE A 203 -6.41 11.92 -14.72
C ILE A 203 -7.61 12.80 -15.03
N LEU A 204 -8.59 12.20 -15.73
CA LEU A 204 -9.78 12.86 -16.25
C LEU A 204 -10.69 13.38 -15.13
N GLN A 205 -11.59 14.31 -15.48
CA GLN A 205 -12.70 14.69 -14.61
C GLN A 205 -13.85 13.69 -14.70
N ALA A 206 -14.77 13.75 -13.72
CA ALA A 206 -15.99 12.94 -13.66
C ALA A 206 -16.83 12.96 -14.93
N GLN A 207 -16.96 14.12 -15.55
CA GLN A 207 -17.82 14.31 -16.73
C GLN A 207 -17.29 13.62 -17.99
N ASP A 208 -15.97 13.40 -18.07
CA ASP A 208 -15.31 12.75 -19.22
C ASP A 208 -15.05 11.27 -18.95
N ALA A 209 -15.29 10.81 -17.73
CA ALA A 209 -15.00 9.45 -17.33
C ALA A 209 -16.08 8.50 -17.84
N PRO A 210 -15.71 7.33 -18.40
CA PRO A 210 -16.70 6.31 -18.70
C PRO A 210 -17.38 5.89 -17.39
N GLN A 211 -18.72 5.86 -17.40
CA GLN A 211 -19.49 5.54 -16.20
C GLN A 211 -19.04 4.19 -15.61
N GLY A 212 -18.78 4.17 -14.30
CA GLY A 212 -18.37 2.96 -13.59
C GLY A 212 -16.89 2.56 -13.72
N LYS A 213 -16.07 3.30 -14.47
CA LYS A 213 -14.63 3.03 -14.55
C LYS A 213 -13.85 3.66 -13.38
N LYS A 214 -12.70 3.06 -13.05
CA LYS A 214 -11.77 3.54 -12.01
C LYS A 214 -10.81 4.56 -12.61
N SER A 215 -10.42 5.59 -11.87
CA SER A 215 -9.44 6.59 -12.37
C SER A 215 -8.02 6.07 -12.52
N GLY A 216 -7.71 4.92 -11.92
CA GLY A 216 -6.34 4.41 -11.76
C GLY A 216 -5.58 5.03 -10.59
N LEU A 217 -6.12 6.05 -9.91
CA LEU A 217 -5.55 6.57 -8.66
C LEU A 217 -6.24 5.95 -7.46
N TYR A 218 -5.46 5.66 -6.42
CA TYR A 218 -5.94 4.97 -5.23
C TYR A 218 -5.44 5.65 -3.96
N TYR A 219 -6.33 5.77 -2.97
CA TYR A 219 -6.10 6.40 -1.67
C TYR A 219 -6.31 5.41 -0.51
N ASN A 220 -6.02 5.81 0.73
CA ASN A 220 -5.93 4.93 1.91
C ASN A 220 -4.96 3.77 1.67
N VAL A 221 -3.72 4.11 1.32
CA VAL A 221 -2.68 3.12 1.05
C VAL A 221 -2.12 2.63 2.39
N GLU A 222 -2.15 1.32 2.62
CA GLU A 222 -1.60 0.68 3.83
C GLU A 222 -0.25 -0.02 3.52
N VAL A 223 0.48 -0.46 4.56
CA VAL A 223 1.72 -1.23 4.41
C VAL A 223 1.54 -2.48 3.52
N PRO A 224 0.49 -3.32 3.70
CA PRO A 224 0.23 -4.45 2.83
C PRO A 224 0.12 -4.10 1.35
N ASP A 225 -0.47 -2.95 1.02
CA ASP A 225 -0.63 -2.49 -0.37
C ASP A 225 0.72 -2.15 -0.98
N VAL A 226 1.58 -1.45 -0.23
CA VAL A 226 2.95 -1.13 -0.66
C VAL A 226 3.76 -2.40 -0.88
N ILE A 227 3.69 -3.36 0.05
CA ILE A 227 4.44 -4.61 -0.07
C ILE A 227 3.97 -5.39 -1.29
N ALA A 228 2.67 -5.58 -1.46
CA ALA A 228 2.12 -6.38 -2.53
C ALA A 228 2.39 -5.75 -3.91
N ARG A 229 2.17 -4.42 -4.03
CA ARG A 229 2.09 -3.75 -5.34
C ARG A 229 3.37 -3.01 -5.73
N ILE A 230 4.10 -2.45 -4.77
CA ILE A 230 5.35 -1.71 -5.02
C ILE A 230 6.56 -2.62 -4.80
N ASP A 231 6.59 -3.34 -3.67
CA ASP A 231 7.71 -4.21 -3.34
C ASP A 231 7.62 -5.59 -4.02
N ARG A 232 6.52 -5.86 -4.74
CA ARG A 232 6.24 -7.11 -5.47
C ARG A 232 6.19 -8.32 -4.54
N GLY A 233 5.53 -8.17 -3.40
CA GLY A 233 5.38 -9.19 -2.37
C GLY A 233 6.67 -9.52 -1.61
N ARG A 234 7.74 -8.73 -1.75
CA ARG A 234 9.02 -8.96 -1.06
C ARG A 234 8.95 -8.46 0.39
N CYS A 235 8.28 -9.22 1.24
CA CYS A 235 8.34 -9.05 2.68
C CYS A 235 9.59 -9.74 3.24
N TRP A 236 10.42 -9.04 4.01
CA TRP A 236 11.61 -9.64 4.63
C TRP A 236 11.25 -10.67 5.71
N VAL A 237 10.14 -10.45 6.42
CA VAL A 237 9.69 -11.33 7.50
C VAL A 237 9.28 -12.70 6.98
N CYS A 238 8.45 -12.76 5.95
CA CYS A 238 7.87 -14.01 5.46
C CYS A 238 8.30 -14.41 4.03
N SER A 239 9.12 -13.60 3.36
CA SER A 239 9.49 -13.79 1.94
C SER A 239 8.29 -13.93 1.01
N GLY A 240 7.17 -13.26 1.33
CA GLY A 240 5.92 -13.32 0.57
C GLY A 240 5.10 -14.59 0.81
N ARG A 241 5.25 -15.26 1.94
CA ARG A 241 4.54 -16.51 2.31
C ARG A 241 3.89 -16.41 3.70
N PHE A 242 3.31 -17.51 4.18
CA PHE A 242 2.88 -17.66 5.59
C PHE A 242 4.09 -17.76 6.52
N ILE A 243 3.93 -17.27 7.76
CA ILE A 243 4.90 -17.48 8.84
C ILE A 243 4.62 -18.88 9.40
N GLY A 244 5.31 -19.90 8.86
CA GLY A 244 5.14 -21.29 9.28
C GLY A 244 6.34 -21.80 10.08
N CYS A 245 6.08 -22.58 11.13
CA CYS A 245 7.10 -23.41 11.76
C CYS A 245 7.19 -24.75 11.04
N ILE A 246 8.02 -24.86 10.00
CA ILE A 246 8.18 -26.14 9.25
C ILE A 246 9.13 -27.12 9.97
N SER A 247 9.90 -26.68 10.98
CA SER A 247 10.97 -27.53 11.54
C SER A 247 11.36 -27.27 13.01
N GLY A 248 10.49 -26.73 13.86
CA GLY A 248 10.86 -26.37 15.25
C GLY A 248 11.87 -25.21 15.36
N ARG A 249 12.26 -24.60 14.24
CA ARG A 249 12.91 -23.29 14.19
C ARG A 249 11.81 -22.25 14.09
N CYS A 250 11.16 -22.01 15.22
CA CYS A 250 10.08 -21.03 15.33
C CYS A 250 10.50 -19.69 14.73
N ALA A 251 9.51 -18.92 14.30
CA ALA A 251 9.61 -17.57 13.75
C ALA A 251 10.26 -16.55 14.72
N GLY A 252 11.48 -16.79 15.20
CA GLY A 252 12.15 -16.00 16.25
C GLY A 252 12.09 -14.52 15.91
N SER A 253 12.48 -14.17 14.69
CA SER A 253 12.37 -12.79 14.19
C SER A 253 10.95 -12.25 14.24
N ALA A 254 9.95 -12.90 13.62
CA ALA A 254 8.58 -12.36 13.60
C ALA A 254 7.90 -12.34 14.97
N LYS A 255 8.16 -13.36 15.80
CA LYS A 255 7.64 -13.49 17.16
C LYS A 255 8.18 -12.39 18.05
N GLU A 256 9.48 -12.15 17.99
CA GLU A 256 10.16 -11.07 18.72
C GLU A 256 9.72 -9.69 18.19
N MET A 257 9.51 -9.55 16.87
CA MET A 257 9.11 -8.29 16.23
C MET A 257 7.67 -7.87 16.52
N PHE A 258 6.74 -8.82 16.60
CA PHE A 258 5.31 -8.53 16.76
C PHE A 258 4.75 -8.94 18.12
N GLY A 259 5.62 -9.39 19.04
CA GLY A 259 5.23 -9.68 20.43
C GLY A 259 4.31 -10.88 20.60
N PHE A 260 4.36 -11.86 19.69
CA PHE A 260 3.54 -13.06 19.83
C PHE A 260 4.06 -13.93 20.98
N ASP A 261 3.17 -14.37 21.87
CA ASP A 261 3.56 -15.21 23.00
C ASP A 261 3.79 -16.68 22.57
N ARG A 262 4.79 -17.32 23.18
CA ARG A 262 5.25 -18.69 22.86
C ARG A 262 4.33 -19.75 23.46
N GLU A 263 3.67 -19.42 24.56
CA GLU A 263 2.73 -20.30 25.27
C GLU A 263 1.49 -20.62 24.42
N HIS A 264 1.31 -19.85 23.36
CA HIS A 264 0.04 -19.62 22.70
C HIS A 264 0.01 -20.12 21.24
N ILE A 265 1.17 -20.40 20.64
CA ILE A 265 1.26 -20.94 19.28
C ILE A 265 1.94 -22.31 19.34
N GLY A 266 1.11 -23.35 19.25
CA GLY A 266 1.57 -24.73 19.13
C GLY A 266 2.58 -24.92 17.98
N CYS A 267 3.52 -25.85 18.17
CA CYS A 267 4.47 -26.23 17.13
C CYS A 267 3.70 -26.76 15.90
N GLY A 268 3.96 -26.18 14.73
CA GLY A 268 3.32 -26.57 13.46
C GLY A 268 2.19 -25.66 13.00
N SER A 269 1.73 -24.71 13.83
CA SER A 269 0.76 -23.70 13.40
C SER A 269 1.39 -22.69 12.43
N SER A 270 0.63 -22.26 11.42
CA SER A 270 1.02 -21.24 10.47
C SER A 270 0.27 -19.94 10.73
N LEU A 271 0.97 -18.88 11.13
CA LEU A 271 0.40 -17.55 11.29
C LEU A 271 0.52 -16.77 9.98
N VAL A 272 -0.46 -15.92 9.71
CA VAL A 272 -0.40 -15.01 8.56
C VAL A 272 0.56 -13.86 8.89
N CYS A 273 1.33 -13.38 7.92
CA CYS A 273 2.29 -12.31 8.19
C CYS A 273 1.57 -10.96 8.39
N PRO A 274 1.72 -10.29 9.55
CA PRO A 274 1.03 -9.02 9.82
C PRO A 274 1.40 -7.91 8.83
N LEU A 275 2.65 -7.86 8.36
CA LEU A 275 3.05 -6.91 7.32
C LEU A 275 2.32 -7.16 5.99
N CYS A 276 2.11 -8.43 5.63
CA CYS A 276 1.53 -8.78 4.33
C CYS A 276 0.02 -8.65 4.28
N VAL A 277 -0.69 -8.76 5.42
CA VAL A 277 -2.16 -8.74 5.43
C VAL A 277 -2.79 -7.65 6.29
N GLY A 278 -1.98 -7.02 7.15
CA GLY A 278 -2.40 -6.06 8.17
C GLY A 278 -2.38 -6.65 9.57
N MET A 279 -2.04 -5.83 10.57
CA MET A 279 -1.99 -6.22 11.99
C MET A 279 -3.34 -6.77 12.46
N GLU A 280 -4.44 -6.09 12.13
CA GLU A 280 -5.78 -6.48 12.60
C GLU A 280 -6.18 -7.90 12.16
N LEU A 281 -5.93 -8.27 10.90
CA LEU A 281 -6.26 -9.62 10.44
C LEU A 281 -5.32 -10.68 11.03
N SER A 282 -4.07 -10.28 11.32
CA SER A 282 -3.12 -11.16 12.00
C SER A 282 -3.54 -11.45 13.44
N ASP A 283 -3.99 -10.44 14.17
CA ASP A 283 -4.49 -10.58 15.55
C ASP A 283 -5.75 -11.46 15.58
N ASP A 284 -6.70 -11.18 14.69
CA ASP A 284 -7.91 -12.00 14.51
C ASP A 284 -7.57 -13.48 14.20
N HIS A 285 -6.53 -13.72 13.38
CA HIS A 285 -6.08 -15.08 13.07
C HIS A 285 -5.41 -15.76 14.27
N LEU A 286 -4.68 -15.01 15.09
CA LEU A 286 -4.11 -15.53 16.33
C LEU A 286 -5.23 -15.99 17.30
N ASP A 287 -6.24 -15.16 17.51
CA ASP A 287 -7.43 -15.51 18.31
C ASP A 287 -8.16 -16.74 17.76
N SER A 288 -8.21 -16.86 16.43
CA SER A 288 -8.80 -18.03 15.76
C SER A 288 -8.01 -19.30 16.03
N LEU A 289 -6.67 -19.27 15.91
CA LEU A 289 -5.81 -20.41 16.23
C LEU A 289 -5.98 -20.88 17.69
N HIS A 290 -6.16 -19.94 18.62
CA HIS A 290 -6.49 -20.27 20.01
C HIS A 290 -7.79 -21.04 20.14
N TRP A 291 -8.83 -20.57 19.45
CA TRP A 291 -10.10 -21.25 19.46
C TRP A 291 -10.03 -22.64 18.80
N GLU A 292 -9.25 -22.80 17.74
CA GLU A 292 -9.06 -24.10 17.07
C GLU A 292 -8.39 -25.11 18.01
N GLU A 293 -7.37 -24.69 18.75
CA GLU A 293 -6.65 -25.52 19.72
C GLU A 293 -7.58 -26.02 20.84
N HIS A 294 -8.44 -25.14 21.37
CA HIS A 294 -9.38 -25.49 22.43
C HIS A 294 -10.57 -26.32 21.94
N SER A 295 -11.06 -26.05 20.73
CA SER A 295 -12.28 -26.68 20.19
C SER A 295 -12.02 -27.96 19.39
N GLY A 296 -10.78 -28.16 18.93
CA GLY A 296 -10.41 -29.22 17.98
C GLY A 296 -11.04 -29.05 16.59
N LYS A 297 -11.59 -27.87 16.29
CA LYS A 297 -12.27 -27.57 15.02
C LYS A 297 -11.55 -26.44 14.30
N ARG A 298 -11.47 -26.54 12.99
CA ARG A 298 -10.92 -25.50 12.13
C ARG A 298 -11.92 -24.34 11.95
N ASP A 299 -11.42 -23.11 11.99
CA ASP A 299 -12.17 -21.89 11.72
C ASP A 299 -12.13 -21.56 10.21
N GLU A 300 -13.01 -22.24 9.47
CA GLU A 300 -13.14 -22.01 8.03
C GLU A 300 -13.49 -20.54 7.69
N LYS A 301 -14.13 -19.80 8.60
CA LYS A 301 -14.48 -18.39 8.36
C LYS A 301 -13.21 -17.56 8.34
N MET A 302 -12.27 -17.80 9.25
CA MET A 302 -10.98 -17.12 9.25
C MET A 302 -10.17 -17.43 7.98
N GLU A 303 -10.12 -18.70 7.57
CA GLU A 303 -9.42 -19.08 6.33
C GLU A 303 -9.98 -18.35 5.11
N ARG A 304 -11.31 -18.21 5.00
CA ARG A 304 -11.95 -17.47 3.90
C ARG A 304 -11.59 -15.99 3.95
N ARG A 305 -11.53 -15.37 5.12
CA ARG A 305 -11.11 -13.97 5.29
C ARG A 305 -9.67 -13.75 4.86
N ILE A 306 -8.75 -14.63 5.27
CA ILE A 306 -7.34 -14.57 4.87
C ILE A 306 -7.19 -14.71 3.35
N LYS A 307 -7.85 -15.71 2.76
CA LYS A 307 -7.83 -15.91 1.29
C LYS A 307 -8.40 -14.70 0.54
N ALA A 308 -9.49 -14.13 1.02
CA ALA A 308 -10.08 -12.92 0.43
C ALA A 308 -9.12 -11.73 0.50
N ARG A 309 -8.47 -11.50 1.64
CA ARG A 309 -7.50 -10.41 1.82
C ARG A 309 -6.26 -10.59 0.93
N LEU A 310 -5.71 -11.80 0.84
CA LEU A 310 -4.57 -12.10 -0.03
C LEU A 310 -4.92 -11.87 -1.50
N SER A 311 -6.11 -12.32 -1.93
CA SER A 311 -6.63 -12.10 -3.27
C SER A 311 -6.83 -10.62 -3.58
N GLU A 312 -7.37 -9.83 -2.64
CA GLU A 312 -7.54 -8.37 -2.76
C GLU A 312 -6.20 -7.64 -2.97
N LEU A 313 -5.16 -8.08 -2.25
CA LEU A 313 -3.82 -7.51 -2.34
C LEU A 313 -3.08 -7.96 -3.62
N GLY A 314 -3.60 -8.97 -4.33
CA GLY A 314 -3.01 -9.49 -5.56
C GLY A 314 -1.87 -10.47 -5.32
N TYR A 315 -1.83 -11.13 -4.16
CA TYR A 315 -0.97 -12.29 -3.95
C TYR A 315 -1.55 -13.48 -4.73
N ASN A 316 -0.72 -14.11 -5.57
CA ASN A 316 -1.04 -15.31 -6.34
C ASN A 316 -0.46 -16.57 -5.69
#